data_AF-A0A968L9U9-F1
#
_entry.id   AF-A0A968L9U9-F1
#
_cell.length_a   1.000
_cell.length_b   1.000
_cell.length_c   1.000
_cell.angle_alpha   90.00
_cell.angle_beta   90.00
_cell.angle_gamma   90.00
#
_symmetry.space_group_name_H-M   'P 1'
#
loop_
_entity.id
_entity.type
_entity.pdbx_description
1 polymer ?
#
loop_
_entity_poly.entity_id
_entity_poly.type
_entity_poly.pdbx_seq_one_letter_code
_entity_poly.pdbx_strand_id
1 'polypeptide(L)' 'MKITYIGETRTATTVDGNEVKLEKGMQLECMEKEYHSATTVRAVLESGSHVKIKRSEIRKVS' A
#
# COMPACT_ATOMS: atom_id res chain seq x y z
N MET A 1 9.66 5.37 1.18
CA MET A 1 9.62 4.78 2.54
C MET A 1 9.00 3.40 2.44
N LYS A 2 9.58 2.36 3.04
CA LYS A 2 9.05 1.00 2.95
C LYS A 2 7.99 0.73 4.01
N ILE A 3 6.92 0.06 3.61
CA ILE A 3 5.82 -0.37 4.46
C ILE A 3 5.47 -1.83 4.17
N THR A 4 4.97 -2.54 5.17
CA THR A 4 4.43 -3.89 5.03
C THR A 4 2.92 -3.82 5.12
N TYR A 5 2.22 -4.42 4.15
CA TYR A 5 0.79 -4.65 4.23
C TYR A 5 0.49 -5.73 5.27
N ILE A 6 -0.30 -5.38 6.28
CA ILE A 6 -0.69 -6.27 7.38
C ILE A 6 -2.19 -6.62 7.35
N GLY A 7 -2.94 -6.05 6.40
CA GLY A 7 -4.36 -6.34 6.20
C GLY A 7 -4.61 -7.75 5.65
N GLU A 8 -5.89 -8.08 5.47
CA GLU A 8 -6.29 -9.34 4.85
C GLU A 8 -5.97 -9.35 3.36
N THR A 9 -5.65 -10.54 2.85
CA THR A 9 -5.36 -10.72 1.43
C THR A 9 -6.60 -10.41 0.61
N ARG A 10 -6.52 -9.46 -0.31
CA ARG A 10 -7.64 -9.03 -1.15
C ARG A 10 -7.20 -8.57 -2.53
N THR A 11 -8.12 -8.63 -3.49
CA THR A 11 -7.95 -7.93 -4.76
C THR A 11 -8.26 -6.45 -4.55
N ALA A 12 -7.35 -5.59 -4.97
CA ALA A 12 -7.50 -4.14 -4.95
C ALA A 12 -7.36 -3.60 -6.37
N THR A 13 -8.07 -2.53 -6.66
CA THR A 13 -7.90 -1.81 -7.94
C THR A 13 -6.86 -0.73 -7.76
N THR A 14 -5.84 -0.73 -8.62
CA THR A 14 -4.82 0.31 -8.70
C THR A 14 -5.42 1.62 -9.24
N VAL A 15 -4.70 2.71 -9.09
CA VAL A 15 -5.10 4.03 -9.63
C VAL A 15 -5.23 3.99 -11.15
N ASP A 16 -4.44 3.14 -11.81
CA ASP A 16 -4.45 2.91 -13.26
C ASP A 16 -5.60 1.98 -13.73
N GLY A 17 -6.44 1.48 -12.80
CA GLY A 17 -7.57 0.60 -13.12
C GLY A 17 -7.24 -0.88 -13.21
N ASN A 18 -5.97 -1.26 -13.00
CA ASN A 18 -5.56 -2.67 -12.98
C ASN A 18 -5.91 -3.32 -11.65
N GLU A 19 -6.36 -4.58 -11.68
CA GLU A 19 -6.55 -5.38 -10.49
C GLU A 19 -5.22 -5.94 -9.99
N VAL A 20 -4.91 -5.74 -8.72
CA VAL A 20 -3.73 -6.26 -8.05
C VAL A 20 -4.15 -7.05 -6.82
N LYS A 21 -3.45 -8.15 -6.55
CA LYS A 21 -3.64 -8.90 -5.32
C LYS A 21 -2.72 -8.33 -4.24
N LEU A 22 -3.31 -7.78 -3.18
CA LEU A 22 -2.59 -7.37 -1.97
C LEU A 22 -2.54 -8.55 -1.02
N GLU A 23 -1.35 -9.06 -0.73
CA GLU A 23 -1.16 -10.20 0.16
C GLU A 23 -0.58 -9.77 1.50
N LYS A 24 -1.06 -10.38 2.60
CA LYS A 24 -0.52 -10.11 3.93
C LYS A 24 0.98 -10.40 3.98
N GLY A 25 1.76 -9.42 4.42
CA GLY A 25 3.22 -9.47 4.44
C GLY A 25 3.90 -8.83 3.23
N MET A 26 3.13 -8.44 2.21
CA MET A 26 3.67 -7.78 1.02
C MET A 26 4.35 -6.46 1.38
N GLN A 27 5.55 -6.24 0.86
CA GLN A 27 6.28 -4.99 1.02
C GLN A 27 5.93 -4.04 -0.11
N LEU A 28 5.69 -2.78 0.25
CA LEU A 28 5.32 -1.72 -0.67
C LEU A 28 6.11 -0.47 -0.32
N GLU A 29 6.22 0.45 -1.27
CA GLU A 29 6.77 1.77 -0.99
C GLU A 29 5.66 2.79 -0.80
N CYS A 30 5.89 3.79 0.03
CA CYS A 30 4.94 4.86 0.30
C CYS A 30 5.72 6.18 0.45
N MET A 31 5.06 7.30 0.14
CA MET A 31 5.57 8.62 0.47
C MET A 31 5.40 8.89 1.97
N GLU A 32 6.47 9.26 2.65
CA GLU A 32 6.48 9.47 4.11
C GLU A 32 5.47 10.54 4.54
N LYS A 33 5.31 11.59 3.74
CA LYS A 33 4.30 12.65 3.96
C LYS A 33 2.87 12.10 4.00
N GLU A 34 2.52 11.15 3.13
CA GLU A 34 1.19 10.53 3.12
C GLU A 34 0.99 9.60 4.31
N TYR A 35 2.04 8.87 4.71
CA TYR A 35 2.00 7.95 5.85
C TYR A 35 1.61 8.61 7.18
N HIS A 36 2.02 9.86 7.39
CA HIS A 36 1.76 10.59 8.64
C HIS A 36 0.50 11.44 8.63
N SER A 37 0.02 11.89 7.46
CA SER A 37 -1.10 12.84 7.38
C SER A 37 -2.41 12.25 6.87
N ALA A 38 -2.40 11.07 6.25
CA ALA A 38 -3.57 10.55 5.55
C ALA A 38 -4.10 9.24 6.15
N THR A 39 -5.44 9.13 6.20
CA THR A 39 -6.16 7.89 6.57
C THR A 39 -5.92 6.77 5.56
N THR A 40 -5.68 7.14 4.30
CA THR A 40 -5.31 6.24 3.21
C THR A 40 -4.01 6.73 2.59
N VAL A 41 -3.10 5.81 2.30
CA VAL A 41 -1.83 6.11 1.66
C VAL A 41 -1.83 5.57 0.24
N ARG A 42 -1.12 6.25 -0.66
CA ARG A 42 -0.73 5.65 -1.93
C ARG A 42 0.54 4.86 -1.71
N ALA A 43 0.42 3.56 -1.90
CA ALA A 43 1.54 2.65 -1.91
C ALA A 43 1.92 2.34 -3.37
N VAL A 44 3.21 2.29 -3.65
CA VAL A 44 3.80 1.91 -4.94
C VAL A 44 4.14 0.43 -4.85
N LEU A 45 3.63 -0.33 -5.80
CA LEU A 45 3.91 -1.74 -6.01
C LEU A 45 5.25 -1.89 -6.76
N GLU A 46 5.86 -3.08 -6.71
CA GLU A 46 7.07 -3.37 -7.50
C GLU A 46 6.86 -3.19 -9.02
N SER A 47 5.62 -3.32 -9.50
CA SER A 47 5.25 -3.03 -10.89
C SER A 47 5.28 -1.54 -11.26
N GLY A 48 5.53 -0.64 -10.29
CA GLY A 48 5.41 0.81 -10.45
C GLY A 48 3.98 1.35 -10.37
N SER A 49 2.98 0.47 -10.22
CA SER A 49 1.58 0.86 -10.08
C SER A 49 1.29 1.41 -8.70
N HIS A 50 0.33 2.35 -8.62
CA HIS A 50 -0.08 2.94 -7.35
C HIS A 50 -1.37 2.30 -6.85
N VAL A 51 -1.43 1.96 -5.56
CA VAL A 51 -2.62 1.42 -4.90
C VAL A 51 -2.94 2.21 -3.65
N LYS A 52 -4.22 2.48 -3.41
CA LYS A 52 -4.67 3.15 -2.18
C LYS A 52 -4.92 2.11 -1.09
N ILE A 53 -4.24 2.26 0.04
CA ILE A 53 -4.37 1.34 1.18
C ILE A 53 -4.68 2.14 2.43
N LYS A 54 -5.55 1.62 3.31
CA LYS A 54 -5.81 2.29 4.60
C LYS A 54 -4.57 2.21 5.46
N ARG A 55 -4.30 3.31 6.16
CA ARG A 55 -3.15 3.43 7.05
C ARG A 55 -3.14 2.37 8.16
N SER A 56 -4.32 1.93 8.61
CA SER A 56 -4.53 0.86 9.58
C SER A 56 -4.13 -0.54 9.07
N GLU A 57 -4.06 -0.72 7.75
CA GLU A 57 -3.73 -2.01 7.11
C GLU A 57 -2.24 -2.11 6.74
N ILE A 58 -1.42 -1.14 7.16
CA ILE A 58 0.00 -1.08 6.83
C ILE A 58 0.86 -0.74 8.04
N ARG A 59 2.10 -1.23 8.05
CA ARG A 59 3.09 -1.01 9.09
C ARG A 59 4.39 -0.47 8.48
N LYS A 60 5.03 0.50 9.13
CA LYS A 60 6.35 0.99 8.71
C LYS A 60 7.36 -0.14 8.88
N VAL A 61 8.19 -0.34 7.86
CA VAL A 61 9.42 -1.13 7.98
C VAL A 61 10.53 -0.10 8.14
N SER A 62 11.25 -0.16 9.27
CA SER A 62 12.38 0.73 9.55
C SER A 62 13.47 0.59 8.50
#